data_AF-A0A2I0JUR9-F1
#
_entry.id   AF-A0A2I0JUR9-F1
#
_cell.length_a   1.000
_cell.length_b   1.000
_cell.length_c   1.000
_cell.angle_alpha   90.00
_cell.angle_beta   90.00
_cell.angle_gamma   90.00
#
_symmetry.space_group_name_H-M   'P 1'
#
loop_
_entity.id
_entity.type
_entity.pdbx_description
1 polymer ?
#
loop_
_entity_poly.entity_id
_entity_poly.type
_entity_poly.pdbx_seq_one_letter_code
_entity_poly.pdbx_strand_id
1 'polypeptide(L)'
;MGTGFQCCGLLALLDVVVLVVSGLNQKADAASCNFFRGSWVYDGNSRPPYNKLSCPFMQDSFDCQGNGRPDNLYLKYRWKPSGCSLPRFNSGLFLRKLRGKKILVVGDSLSLNQWQSLTCMLYAASPNKTNYSLRRQGYNTIFTLPDFGVSVTMSRNAFLVDVVQEKIGR
;
A
#
# COMPACT_ATOMS: atom_id res chain seq x y z
N MET A 1 47.22 -4.28 56.79
CA MET A 1 45.94 -3.55 56.88
C MET A 1 45.72 -2.94 55.49
N GLY A 2 45.01 -3.57 54.55
CA GLY A 2 43.53 -3.64 54.46
C GLY A 2 42.99 -2.24 54.12
N THR A 3 42.21 -1.93 53.09
CA THR A 3 41.32 -2.63 52.13
C THR A 3 40.93 -1.60 51.06
N GLY A 4 40.55 -1.99 49.83
CA GLY A 4 39.91 -1.00 48.93
C GLY A 4 39.71 -1.36 47.45
N PHE A 5 39.40 -2.61 47.10
CA PHE A 5 38.78 -2.93 45.80
C PHE A 5 37.28 -3.10 46.04
N GLN A 6 36.41 -2.23 45.54
CA GLN A 6 35.08 -2.63 45.04
C GLN A 6 34.30 -1.48 44.36
N CYS A 7 33.45 -1.87 43.39
CA CYS A 7 32.36 -1.12 42.75
C CYS A 7 32.64 -0.37 41.43
N CYS A 8 32.92 -1.12 40.36
CA CYS A 8 32.58 -0.68 38.99
C CYS A 8 31.87 -1.74 38.13
N GLY A 9 31.62 -2.95 38.65
CA GLY A 9 31.13 -4.08 37.83
C GLY A 9 29.61 -4.33 37.83
N LEU A 10 28.83 -3.67 38.71
CA LEU A 10 27.43 -4.05 38.94
C LEU A 10 26.39 -3.26 38.11
N LEU A 11 26.75 -2.10 37.55
CA LEU A 11 25.81 -1.30 36.74
C LEU A 11 25.70 -1.81 35.29
N ALA A 12 26.79 -2.29 34.70
CA ALA A 12 26.77 -2.83 33.34
C ALA A 12 25.94 -4.12 33.20
N LEU A 13 25.84 -4.93 34.27
CA LEU A 13 25.03 -6.14 34.26
C LEU A 13 23.53 -5.83 34.28
N LEU A 14 23.10 -4.77 34.98
CA LEU A 14 21.69 -4.39 35.03
C LEU A 14 21.20 -3.86 33.68
N ASP A 15 21.99 -3.05 32.96
CA ASP A 15 21.62 -2.57 31.62
C ASP A 15 21.58 -3.69 30.58
N VAL A 16 22.53 -4.63 30.64
CA VAL A 16 22.53 -5.82 29.78
C VAL A 16 21.34 -6.73 30.10
N VAL A 17 21.01 -6.94 31.39
CA VAL A 17 19.83 -7.73 31.79
C VAL A 17 18.53 -7.03 31.37
N VAL A 18 18.42 -5.71 31.48
CA VAL A 18 17.24 -4.96 31.00
C VAL A 18 17.11 -5.06 29.47
N LEU A 19 18.20 -4.95 28.71
CA LEU A 19 18.19 -5.14 27.25
C LEU A 19 17.84 -6.59 26.86
N VAL A 20 18.37 -7.59 27.56
CA VAL A 20 18.08 -9.01 27.33
C VAL A 20 16.63 -9.32 27.71
N VAL A 21 16.12 -8.84 28.84
CA VAL A 21 14.73 -9.06 29.28
C VAL A 21 13.73 -8.30 28.38
N SER A 22 14.10 -7.13 27.84
CA SER A 22 13.32 -6.40 26.84
C SER A 22 13.32 -7.10 25.46
N GLY A 23 14.41 -7.79 25.11
CA GLY A 23 14.53 -8.59 23.89
C GLY A 23 13.87 -9.98 23.96
N LEU A 24 13.73 -10.55 25.17
CA LEU A 24 13.09 -11.84 25.43
C LEU A 24 11.57 -11.74 25.63
N ASN A 25 11.01 -10.53 25.63
CA ASN A 25 9.57 -10.33 25.58
C ASN A 25 9.03 -10.24 24.14
N GLN A 26 9.63 -11.01 23.22
CA GLN A 26 8.92 -11.49 22.03
C GLN A 26 7.90 -12.54 22.48
N LYS A 27 6.82 -12.07 23.09
CA LYS A 27 5.69 -12.94 23.42
C LYS A 27 4.92 -13.28 22.15
N ALA A 28 4.91 -14.58 21.91
CA ALA A 28 4.18 -15.34 20.92
C ALA A 28 4.77 -15.29 19.50
N ASP A 29 5.23 -16.46 19.07
CA ASP A 29 4.91 -17.02 17.76
C ASP A 29 3.38 -16.90 17.56
N ALA A 30 2.92 -15.68 17.24
CA ALA A 30 1.61 -15.47 16.69
C ALA A 30 1.68 -16.16 15.34
N ALA A 31 1.04 -17.33 15.23
CA ALA A 31 0.81 -18.03 13.98
C ALA A 31 0.71 -16.98 12.86
N SER A 32 1.77 -16.90 12.03
CA SER A 32 1.99 -15.87 11.02
C SER A 32 0.66 -15.36 10.49
N CYS A 33 0.31 -14.09 10.77
CA CYS A 33 -1.01 -13.60 10.40
C CYS A 33 -1.19 -13.69 8.89
N ASN A 34 -1.95 -14.68 8.45
CA ASN A 34 -2.23 -14.87 7.05
C ASN A 34 -3.26 -13.82 6.60
N PHE A 35 -2.78 -12.75 5.97
CA PHE A 35 -3.62 -11.65 5.49
C PHE A 35 -4.62 -12.08 4.40
N PHE A 36 -4.45 -13.26 3.80
CA PHE A 36 -5.33 -13.78 2.76
C PHE A 36 -6.46 -14.67 3.31
N ARG A 37 -6.46 -14.98 4.61
CA ARG A 37 -7.56 -15.73 5.27
C ARG A 37 -8.36 -14.83 6.19
N GLY A 38 -9.64 -14.67 5.88
CA GLY A 38 -10.50 -13.71 6.55
C GLY A 38 -11.89 -13.66 5.94
N SER A 39 -12.60 -12.57 6.21
CA SER A 39 -13.91 -12.29 5.63
C SER A 39 -14.08 -10.80 5.33
N TRP A 40 -14.99 -10.51 4.40
CA TRP A 40 -15.49 -9.15 4.20
C TRP A 40 -16.45 -8.79 5.33
N VAL A 41 -16.20 -7.66 5.99
CA VAL A 41 -17.06 -7.13 7.04
C VAL A 41 -17.61 -5.78 6.63
N TYR A 42 -18.90 -5.57 6.87
CA TYR A 42 -19.54 -4.27 6.70
C TYR A 42 -19.03 -3.32 7.78
N ASP A 43 -18.64 -2.12 7.37
CA ASP A 43 -18.22 -1.03 8.24
C ASP A 43 -18.99 0.24 7.84
N GLY A 44 -20.03 0.57 8.61
CA GLY A 44 -20.85 1.76 8.38
C GLY A 44 -20.06 3.07 8.50
N ASN A 45 -18.96 3.05 9.26
CA ASN A 45 -18.02 4.16 9.43
C ASN A 45 -16.90 4.12 8.37
N SER A 46 -16.95 3.17 7.43
CA SER A 46 -16.00 3.11 6.33
C SER A 46 -16.12 4.36 5.46
N ARG A 47 -14.94 4.90 5.16
CA ARG A 47 -14.70 6.03 4.27
C ARG A 47 -13.71 5.49 3.25
N PRO A 48 -14.15 5.26 2.00
CA PRO A 48 -13.28 4.87 0.92
C PRO A 48 -12.07 5.80 0.86
N PRO A 49 -10.86 5.30 0.59
CA PRO A 49 -9.66 6.12 0.57
C PRO A 49 -9.65 7.15 -0.57
N TYR A 50 -10.57 7.02 -1.54
CA TYR A 50 -10.88 7.98 -2.59
C TYR A 50 -12.33 7.79 -3.06
N ASN A 51 -12.86 8.79 -3.75
CA ASN A 51 -14.06 8.71 -4.58
C ASN A 51 -13.76 9.22 -6.00
N LYS A 52 -14.70 9.11 -6.94
CA LYS A 52 -14.52 9.58 -8.33
C LYS A 52 -14.14 11.07 -8.40
N LEU A 53 -14.85 11.93 -7.66
CA LEU A 53 -14.58 13.37 -7.62
C LEU A 53 -13.13 13.69 -7.19
N SER A 54 -12.57 12.84 -6.33
CA SER A 54 -11.18 12.96 -5.87
C SER A 54 -10.15 12.33 -6.78
N CYS A 55 -10.52 11.72 -7.92
CA CYS A 55 -9.59 11.07 -8.85
C CYS A 55 -9.93 11.39 -10.33
N PRO A 56 -9.39 12.49 -10.89
CA PRO A 56 -9.78 12.99 -12.21
C PRO A 56 -9.34 12.09 -13.38
N PHE A 57 -8.38 11.20 -13.17
CA PHE A 57 -7.83 10.32 -14.21
C PHE A 57 -8.33 8.87 -14.12
N MET A 58 -9.35 8.61 -13.30
CA MET A 58 -10.02 7.31 -13.27
C MET A 58 -10.71 7.05 -14.63
N GLN A 59 -10.44 5.88 -15.22
CA GLN A 59 -11.08 5.49 -16.49
C GLN A 59 -12.55 5.21 -16.27
N ASP A 60 -13.38 5.54 -17.26
CA ASP A 60 -14.83 5.41 -17.16
C ASP A 60 -15.25 3.95 -16.94
N SER A 61 -14.50 2.98 -17.45
CA SER A 61 -14.72 1.54 -17.19
C SER A 61 -14.67 1.16 -15.70
N PHE A 62 -14.08 2.01 -14.84
CA PHE A 62 -14.00 1.80 -13.39
C PHE A 62 -14.90 2.76 -12.58
N ASP A 63 -15.64 3.65 -13.24
CA ASP A 63 -16.54 4.60 -12.59
C ASP A 63 -17.96 4.04 -12.44
N CYS A 64 -18.15 3.13 -11.48
CA CYS A 64 -19.45 2.48 -11.29
C CYS A 64 -20.59 3.48 -11.04
N GLN A 65 -20.34 4.51 -10.23
CA GLN A 65 -21.37 5.52 -9.92
C GLN A 65 -21.65 6.42 -11.13
N GLY A 66 -20.62 6.88 -11.84
CA GLY A 66 -20.78 7.63 -13.09
C GLY A 66 -21.49 6.83 -14.18
N ASN A 67 -21.33 5.50 -14.19
CA ASN A 67 -22.02 4.59 -15.09
C ASN A 67 -23.43 4.16 -14.60
N GLY A 68 -24.01 4.87 -13.63
CA GLY A 68 -25.42 4.71 -13.24
C GLY A 68 -25.70 3.68 -12.15
N ARG A 69 -24.68 3.12 -11.48
CA ARG A 69 -24.91 2.24 -10.32
C ARG A 69 -25.46 3.05 -9.14
N PRO A 70 -26.67 2.75 -8.64
CA PRO A 70 -27.33 3.59 -7.63
C PRO A 70 -26.94 3.28 -6.18
N ASP A 71 -26.52 2.04 -5.89
CA ASP A 71 -26.17 1.62 -4.53
C ASP A 71 -24.73 2.01 -4.15
N ASN A 72 -24.50 2.20 -2.85
CA ASN A 72 -23.19 2.55 -2.29
C ASN A 72 -22.67 1.53 -1.26
N LEU A 73 -23.38 0.42 -1.05
CA LEU A 73 -23.05 -0.55 -0.01
C LEU A 73 -21.71 -1.24 -0.28
N TYR A 74 -21.34 -1.46 -1.54
CA TYR A 74 -20.06 -2.07 -1.91
C TYR A 74 -18.84 -1.26 -1.42
N LEU A 75 -18.98 0.05 -1.25
CA LEU A 75 -17.94 0.94 -0.73
C LEU A 75 -17.76 0.84 0.80
N LYS A 76 -18.68 0.15 1.49
CA LYS A 76 -18.70 0.04 2.96
C LYS A 76 -18.07 -1.24 3.49
N TYR A 77 -17.55 -2.10 2.62
CA TYR A 77 -16.89 -3.33 3.03
C TYR A 77 -15.38 -3.14 3.22
N ARG A 78 -14.85 -3.83 4.23
CA ARG A 78 -13.40 -3.96 4.44
C ARG A 78 -13.04 -5.43 4.64
N TRP A 79 -11.86 -5.81 4.17
CA TRP A 79 -11.31 -7.13 4.43
C TRP A 79 -10.77 -7.20 5.87
N LYS A 80 -11.16 -8.23 6.62
CA LYS A 80 -10.69 -8.50 7.99
C LYS A 80 -10.05 -9.89 8.05
N PRO A 81 -8.71 -10.00 8.17
CA PRO A 81 -8.06 -11.28 8.42
C PRO A 81 -8.58 -11.93 9.71
N SER A 82 -8.64 -13.26 9.75
CA SER A 82 -9.13 -13.99 10.92
C SER A 82 -8.12 -13.98 12.08
N GLY A 83 -6.82 -13.95 11.76
CA GLY A 83 -5.73 -14.06 12.75
C GLY A 83 -5.19 -12.74 13.27
N CYS A 84 -5.57 -11.59 12.69
CA CYS A 84 -5.14 -10.27 13.15
C CYS A 84 -5.99 -9.14 12.61
N SER A 85 -5.81 -7.93 13.16
CA SER A 85 -6.43 -6.72 12.66
C SER A 85 -5.44 -5.93 11.80
N LEU A 86 -5.83 -5.64 10.56
CA LEU A 86 -5.06 -4.73 9.70
C LEU A 86 -5.32 -3.27 10.12
N PRO A 87 -4.27 -2.43 10.23
CA PRO A 87 -4.47 -1.00 10.43
C PRO A 87 -5.18 -0.40 9.23
N ARG A 88 -5.99 0.64 9.47
CA ARG A 88 -6.63 1.37 8.38
C ARG A 88 -5.56 1.99 7.48
N PHE A 89 -5.76 1.89 6.17
CA PHE A 89 -4.83 2.47 5.21
C PHE A 89 -4.76 3.99 5.40
N ASN A 90 -3.55 4.49 5.64
CA ASN A 90 -3.26 5.91 5.72
C ASN A 90 -2.45 6.32 4.48
N SER A 91 -3.16 6.83 3.48
CA SER A 91 -2.57 7.20 2.20
C SER A 91 -1.45 8.24 2.33
N GLY A 92 -1.55 9.18 3.28
CA GLY A 92 -0.53 10.20 3.52
C GLY A 92 0.74 9.61 4.13
N LEU A 93 0.62 8.72 5.12
CA LEU A 93 1.77 8.00 5.69
C LEU A 93 2.43 7.11 4.64
N PHE A 94 1.63 6.41 3.84
CA PHE A 94 2.13 5.56 2.77
C PHE A 94 2.88 6.39 1.70
N LEU A 95 2.31 7.51 1.27
CA LEU A 95 2.95 8.44 0.32
C LEU A 95 4.27 8.99 0.86
N ARG A 96 4.35 9.35 2.14
CA ARG A 96 5.61 9.77 2.78
C ARG A 96 6.65 8.65 2.79
N LYS A 97 6.26 7.42 3.09
CA LYS A 97 7.16 6.25 3.04
C LYS A 97 7.66 5.94 1.63
N LEU A 98 6.88 6.29 0.60
CA LEU A 98 7.27 6.14 -0.80
C LEU A 98 8.18 7.25 -1.32
N ARG A 99 8.46 8.31 -0.54
CA ARG A 99 9.25 9.44 -1.02
C ARG A 99 10.54 9.00 -1.72
N GLY A 100 10.76 9.53 -2.93
CA GLY A 100 11.90 9.20 -3.79
C GLY A 100 11.88 7.81 -4.42
N LYS A 101 10.79 7.05 -4.29
CA LYS A 101 10.67 5.69 -4.83
C LYS A 101 9.83 5.65 -6.10
N LYS A 102 10.10 4.64 -6.92
CA LYS A 102 9.35 4.33 -8.15
C LYS A 102 8.74 2.95 -8.01
N ILE A 103 7.47 2.81 -8.39
CA ILE A 103 6.73 1.55 -8.41
C ILE A 103 6.44 1.21 -9.86
N LEU A 104 6.65 -0.05 -10.24
CA LEU A 104 6.26 -0.59 -11.55
C LEU A 104 5.23 -1.70 -11.32
N VAL A 105 4.04 -1.53 -11.89
CA VAL A 105 2.99 -2.53 -11.96
C VAL A 105 3.00 -3.09 -13.37
N VAL A 106 3.16 -4.41 -13.51
CA VAL A 106 3.20 -5.09 -14.81
C VAL A 106 2.04 -6.08 -14.86
N GLY A 107 1.32 -6.11 -15.98
CA GLY A 107 0.30 -7.14 -16.20
C GLY A 107 -0.80 -6.68 -17.13
N ASP A 108 -2.00 -7.16 -16.84
CA ASP A 108 -3.19 -7.08 -17.68
C ASP A 108 -4.19 -5.99 -17.21
N SER A 109 -5.47 -6.19 -17.51
CA SER A 109 -6.56 -5.31 -17.09
C SER A 109 -6.80 -5.30 -15.58
N LEU A 110 -6.50 -6.39 -14.85
CA LEU A 110 -6.61 -6.43 -13.39
C LEU A 110 -5.46 -5.64 -12.75
N SER A 111 -4.25 -5.77 -13.28
CA SER A 111 -3.11 -4.96 -12.86
C SER A 111 -3.34 -3.47 -13.11
N LEU A 112 -3.96 -3.12 -14.24
CA LEU A 112 -4.40 -1.75 -14.52
C LEU A 112 -5.41 -1.24 -13.47
N ASN A 113 -6.38 -2.06 -13.11
CA ASN A 113 -7.38 -1.70 -12.09
C ASN A 113 -6.71 -1.43 -10.73
N GLN A 114 -5.80 -2.31 -10.31
CA GLN A 114 -5.00 -2.11 -9.08
C GLN A 114 -4.14 -0.85 -9.14
N TRP A 115 -3.48 -0.60 -10.28
CA TRP A 115 -2.68 0.61 -10.50
C TRP A 115 -3.54 1.89 -10.42
N GLN A 116 -4.76 1.88 -10.99
CA GLN A 116 -5.67 3.03 -10.88
C GLN A 116 -6.15 3.26 -9.45
N SER A 117 -6.50 2.19 -8.73
CA SER A 117 -6.86 2.30 -7.32
C SER A 117 -5.72 2.92 -6.49
N LEU A 118 -4.49 2.42 -6.67
CA LEU A 118 -3.31 2.93 -5.97
C LEU A 118 -3.05 4.41 -6.28
N THR A 119 -3.04 4.78 -7.56
CA THR A 119 -2.76 6.17 -7.98
C THR A 119 -3.86 7.13 -7.51
N CYS A 120 -5.13 6.74 -7.52
CA CYS A 120 -6.21 7.53 -6.90
C CYS A 120 -6.00 7.71 -5.40
N MET A 121 -5.62 6.67 -4.66
CA MET A 121 -5.32 6.77 -3.22
C MET A 121 -4.16 7.74 -2.92
N LEU A 122 -3.09 7.68 -3.71
CA LEU A 122 -1.93 8.57 -3.56
C LEU A 122 -2.28 10.01 -3.92
N TYR A 123 -3.01 10.20 -5.03
CA TYR A 123 -3.47 11.52 -5.45
C TYR A 123 -4.42 12.13 -4.41
N ALA A 124 -5.36 11.36 -3.86
CA ALA A 124 -6.24 11.79 -2.78
C ALA A 124 -5.46 12.22 -1.52
N ALA A 125 -4.29 11.63 -1.26
CA ALA A 125 -3.40 12.00 -0.16
C ALA A 125 -2.50 13.21 -0.44
N SER A 126 -2.24 13.53 -1.72
CA SER A 126 -1.38 14.65 -2.09
C SER A 126 -1.98 15.97 -1.62
N PRO A 127 -1.24 16.84 -0.90
CA PRO A 127 -1.73 18.14 -0.50
C PRO A 127 -1.92 19.05 -1.72
N ASN A 128 -1.02 18.97 -2.69
CA ASN A 128 -1.11 19.70 -3.94
C ASN A 128 -1.80 18.84 -5.01
N LYS A 129 -3.03 19.23 -5.37
CA LYS A 129 -3.84 18.52 -6.38
C LYS A 129 -3.48 18.89 -7.82
N THR A 130 -2.79 20.00 -8.04
CA THR A 130 -2.41 20.43 -9.40
C THR A 130 -1.04 19.92 -9.81
N ASN A 131 -0.15 19.64 -8.83
CA ASN A 131 1.18 19.13 -9.10
C ASN A 131 1.22 17.60 -9.22
N TYR A 132 0.65 17.08 -10.29
CA TYR A 132 0.84 15.69 -10.72
C TYR A 132 0.98 15.62 -12.23
N SER A 133 1.55 14.52 -12.74
CA SER A 133 1.56 14.27 -14.18
C SER A 133 1.17 12.84 -14.50
N LEU A 134 0.54 12.68 -15.66
CA LEU A 134 0.19 11.40 -16.24
C LEU A 134 0.75 11.37 -17.66
N ARG A 135 1.73 10.50 -17.92
CA ARG A 135 2.40 10.41 -19.23
C ARG A 135 2.30 9.00 -19.76
N ARG A 136 2.00 8.86 -21.05
CA ARG A 136 2.01 7.56 -21.74
C ARG A 136 3.23 7.48 -22.64
N GLN A 137 3.99 6.39 -22.54
CA GLN A 137 5.19 6.11 -23.32
C GLN A 137 5.14 4.65 -23.77
N GLY A 138 4.73 4.43 -25.02
CA GLY A 138 4.49 3.08 -25.55
C GLY A 138 3.45 2.32 -24.71
N TYR A 139 3.85 1.17 -24.16
CA TYR A 139 3.02 0.34 -23.27
C TYR A 139 2.98 0.81 -21.82
N ASN A 140 3.73 1.86 -21.47
CA ASN A 140 3.85 2.36 -20.12
C ASN A 140 2.95 3.59 -19.89
N THR A 141 2.19 3.60 -18.81
CA THR A 141 1.50 4.78 -18.28
C THR A 141 2.14 5.15 -16.95
N ILE A 142 2.72 6.36 -16.85
CA ILE A 142 3.50 6.83 -15.72
C ILE A 142 2.72 7.92 -15.00
N PHE A 143 2.30 7.65 -13.77
CA PHE A 143 1.77 8.65 -12.84
C PHE A 143 2.89 9.17 -11.95
N THR A 144 3.01 10.49 -11.78
CA THR A 144 4.08 11.11 -10.98
C THR A 144 3.51 12.15 -10.02
N LEU A 145 4.01 12.14 -8.78
CA LEU A 145 3.83 13.18 -7.77
C LEU A 145 5.19 13.83 -7.48
N PRO A 146 5.52 14.95 -8.15
CA PRO A 146 6.84 15.58 -8.04
C PRO A 146 7.20 16.02 -6.63
N ASP A 147 6.24 16.52 -5.86
CA ASP A 147 6.44 16.96 -4.46
C ASP A 147 6.99 15.87 -3.54
N PHE A 148 6.79 14.60 -3.90
CA PHE A 148 7.29 13.44 -3.17
C PHE A 148 8.39 12.69 -3.92
N GLY A 149 8.72 13.10 -5.16
CA GLY A 149 9.59 12.32 -6.03
C GLY A 149 9.09 10.89 -6.26
N VAL A 150 7.77 10.69 -6.24
CA VAL A 150 7.12 9.38 -6.39
C VAL A 150 6.63 9.20 -7.81
N SER A 151 6.89 8.04 -8.40
CA SER A 151 6.20 7.62 -9.63
C SER A 151 5.64 6.20 -9.51
N VAL A 152 4.49 5.99 -10.12
CA VAL A 152 3.84 4.68 -10.23
C VAL A 152 3.55 4.42 -11.70
N THR A 153 4.23 3.45 -12.27
CA THR A 153 4.15 3.10 -13.69
C THR A 153 3.31 1.85 -13.87
N MET A 154 2.36 1.86 -14.80
CA MET A 154 1.69 0.68 -15.32
C MET A 154 2.34 0.29 -16.64
N SER A 155 2.91 -0.91 -16.73
CA SER A 155 3.38 -1.51 -17.97
C SER A 155 2.41 -2.58 -18.43
N ARG A 156 1.79 -2.37 -19.60
CA ARG A 156 0.87 -3.34 -20.18
C ARG A 156 1.64 -4.48 -20.82
N ASN A 157 1.75 -5.57 -20.09
CA ASN A 157 2.25 -6.85 -20.59
C ASN A 157 1.38 -7.96 -19.99
N ALA A 158 0.29 -8.30 -20.69
CA ALA A 158 -0.74 -9.20 -20.16
C ALA A 158 -0.21 -10.62 -19.88
N PHE A 159 0.80 -11.06 -20.63
CA PHE A 159 1.37 -12.40 -20.51
C PHE A 159 2.72 -12.42 -19.81
N LEU A 160 3.25 -11.25 -19.44
CA LEU A 160 4.57 -11.04 -18.83
C LEU A 160 5.76 -11.46 -19.73
N VAL A 161 5.49 -11.90 -20.95
CA VAL A 161 6.46 -12.35 -21.95
C VAL A 161 6.17 -11.67 -23.29
N ASP A 162 7.13 -11.72 -24.19
CA ASP A 162 6.95 -11.22 -25.55
C ASP A 162 5.99 -12.14 -26.32
N VAL A 163 4.95 -11.55 -26.90
CA VAL A 163 3.99 -12.28 -27.72
C VAL A 163 4.28 -12.00 -29.18
N VAL A 164 4.59 -13.06 -29.93
CA VAL A 164 4.69 -13.01 -31.38
C VAL A 164 3.28 -13.09 -31.96
N GLN A 165 2.89 -12.10 -32.76
CA GLN A 165 1.64 -12.17 -33.51
C GLN A 165 1.87 -12.92 -34.82
N GLU A 166 1.22 -14.06 -34.99
CA GLU A 166 1.22 -14.83 -36.23
C GLU A 166 -0.01 -14.52 -37.09
N LYS A 167 0.13 -14.63 -38.41
CA LYS A 167 -0.95 -14.30 -39.37
C LYS A 167 -2.19 -15.21 -39.27
N ILE A 168 -2.08 -16.37 -38.62
CA ILE A 168 -3.13 -17.40 -38.56
C ILE A 168 -4.05 -17.24 -37.33
N GLY A 169 -3.83 -16.27 -36.44
CA GLY A 169 -4.72 -16.12 -35.28
C GLY A 169 -4.76 -14.76 -34.61
N ARG A 170 -6.01 -14.35 -34.31
CA ARG A 170 -6.45 -13.87 -33.01
C ARG A 170 -7.70 -14.63 -32.61
#